data_AF-A0A939EMH7-F1
#
_entry.id   AF-A0A939EMH7-F1
#
_cell.length_a   1.000
_cell.length_b   1.000
_cell.length_c   1.000
_cell.angle_alpha   90.00
_cell.angle_beta   90.00
_cell.angle_gamma   90.00
#
_symmetry.space_group_name_H-M   'P 1'
#
loop_
_entity.id
_entity.type
_entity.pdbx_description
1 polymer ?
#
loop_
_entity_poly.entity_id
_entity_poly.type
_entity_poly.pdbx_seq_one_letter_code
_entity_poly.pdbx_strand_id
1 'polypeptide(L)'
;MATIWGVVSEAGAMLSGSTDRDGNPAFKVANVSPGVYQIVFESTFPSVPAITGSQVLYGKTSEIPLDNIVFPLLDAEGATAVVGDSSGNLINRSFSFIVAGDDGR
;
A
#
# COMPACT_ATOMS: atom_id res chain seq x y z
N MET A 1 -9.34 16.19 -6.56
CA MET A 1 -8.30 15.40 -5.86
C MET A 1 -8.94 14.27 -5.09
N ALA A 2 -8.52 13.03 -5.35
CA ALA A 2 -8.88 11.83 -4.61
C ALA A 2 -7.71 11.34 -3.75
N THR A 3 -8.02 10.69 -2.63
CA THR A 3 -7.02 10.07 -1.75
C THR A 3 -7.49 8.69 -1.35
N ILE A 4 -6.65 7.69 -1.60
CA ILE A 4 -6.81 6.31 -1.11
C ILE A 4 -5.70 6.07 -0.11
N TRP A 5 -6.02 5.49 1.05
CA TRP A 5 -5.01 5.16 2.05
C TRP A 5 -5.33 3.84 2.73
N GLY A 6 -4.31 3.16 3.21
CA GLY A 6 -4.46 1.85 3.83
C GLY A 6 -3.37 1.55 4.86
N VAL A 7 -3.73 0.73 5.84
CA VAL A 7 -2.81 -0.01 6.70
C VAL A 7 -3.06 -1.49 6.42
N VAL A 8 -2.02 -2.18 5.99
CA VAL A 8 -2.05 -3.56 5.49
C VAL A 8 -1.22 -4.41 6.43
N SER A 9 -1.74 -5.57 6.83
CA SER A 9 -1.02 -6.54 7.63
C SER A 9 0.03 -7.30 6.80
N GLU A 10 0.94 -7.97 7.48
CA GLU A 10 1.90 -8.89 6.82
C GLU A 10 1.22 -9.98 5.97
N ALA A 11 -0.01 -10.38 6.29
CA ALA A 11 -0.78 -11.35 5.50
C ALA A 11 -1.46 -10.74 4.26
N GLY A 12 -1.36 -9.42 4.07
CA GLY A 12 -2.04 -8.70 2.99
C GLY A 12 -3.49 -8.34 3.31
N ALA A 13 -3.91 -8.44 4.57
CA ALA A 13 -5.26 -8.04 5.00
C ALA A 13 -5.30 -6.53 5.28
N MET A 14 -6.38 -5.86 4.88
CA MET A 14 -6.62 -4.47 5.26
C MET A 14 -7.00 -4.39 6.74
N LEU A 15 -6.18 -3.70 7.54
CA LEU A 15 -6.46 -3.43 8.96
C LEU A 15 -7.31 -2.17 9.13
N SER A 16 -7.06 -1.15 8.29
CA SER A 16 -7.83 0.08 8.20
C SER A 16 -7.55 0.75 6.86
N GLY A 17 -8.46 1.59 6.38
CA GLY A 17 -8.24 2.32 5.13
C GLY A 17 -9.41 3.20 4.72
N SER A 18 -9.23 3.88 3.60
CA SER A 18 -10.28 4.64 2.93
C SER A 18 -11.39 3.74 2.42
N THR A 19 -12.63 4.21 2.54
CA THR A 19 -13.82 3.62 1.92
C THR A 19 -14.37 4.54 0.84
N ASP A 20 -15.16 3.98 -0.07
CA ASP A 20 -16.00 4.77 -0.98
C ASP A 20 -17.19 5.41 -0.22
N ARG A 21 -18.10 6.05 -0.97
CA ARG A 21 -19.28 6.72 -0.41
C ARG A 21 -20.31 5.78 0.19
N ASP A 22 -20.29 4.52 -0.22
CA ASP A 22 -21.22 3.48 0.23
C ASP A 22 -20.63 2.66 1.39
N GLY A 23 -19.41 3.00 1.82
CA GLY A 23 -18.71 2.34 2.92
C GLY A 23 -17.94 1.07 2.50
N ASN A 24 -17.82 0.79 1.20
CA ASN A 24 -17.00 -0.31 0.73
C ASN A 24 -15.52 0.09 0.74
N PRO A 25 -14.58 -0.86 0.90
CA PRO A 25 -13.15 -0.56 0.78
C PRO A 25 -12.80 0.09 -0.56
N ALA A 26 -12.06 1.20 -0.55
CA ALA A 26 -11.65 1.88 -1.78
C ALA A 26 -10.51 1.16 -2.54
N PHE A 27 -10.00 0.06 -1.97
CA PHE A 27 -8.94 -0.75 -2.56
C PHE A 27 -9.00 -2.19 -2.05
N LYS A 28 -8.34 -3.09 -2.76
CA LYS A 28 -8.07 -4.48 -2.36
C LYS A 28 -6.57 -4.74 -2.34
N VAL A 29 -6.15 -5.70 -1.53
CA VAL A 29 -4.75 -6.13 -1.46
C VAL A 29 -4.66 -7.65 -1.55
N ALA A 30 -3.70 -8.15 -2.31
CA ALA A 30 -3.33 -9.55 -2.35
C ALA A 30 -1.83 -9.71 -2.09
N ASN A 31 -1.45 -10.55 -1.13
CA ASN A 31 -0.06 -11.00 -0.99
C ASN A 31 0.21 -12.07 -2.05
N VAL A 32 1.07 -11.77 -3.02
CA VAL A 32 1.31 -12.65 -4.18
C VAL A 32 2.61 -13.46 -4.07
N SER A 33 3.54 -13.00 -3.25
CA SER A 33 4.74 -13.74 -2.84
C SER A 33 5.33 -13.08 -1.58
N PRO A 34 6.30 -13.70 -0.88
CA PRO A 34 6.95 -13.08 0.28
C PRO A 34 7.43 -11.66 -0.05
N GLY A 35 6.97 -10.68 0.73
CA GLY A 35 7.31 -9.26 0.58
C GLY A 35 6.70 -8.54 -0.63
N VAL A 36 5.83 -9.19 -1.43
CA VAL A 36 5.22 -8.57 -2.62
C VAL A 36 3.70 -8.61 -2.53
N TYR A 37 3.09 -7.43 -2.69
CA TYR A 37 1.66 -7.23 -2.59
C TYR A 37 1.14 -6.51 -3.83
N GLN A 38 0.00 -6.95 -4.34
CA GLN A 38 -0.75 -6.24 -5.37
C GLN A 38 -1.86 -5.44 -4.71
N ILE A 39 -1.90 -4.14 -4.98
CA ILE A 39 -2.91 -3.20 -4.52
C ILE A 39 -3.75 -2.82 -5.73
N VAL A 40 -5.06 -3.02 -5.66
CA VAL A 40 -6.01 -2.62 -6.72
C VAL A 40 -6.89 -1.52 -6.15
N PHE A 41 -6.99 -0.40 -6.85
CA PHE A 41 -7.88 0.69 -6.52
C PHE A 41 -9.27 0.39 -7.08
N GLU A 42 -10.30 0.42 -6.23
CA GLU A 42 -11.69 0.19 -6.67
C GLU A 42 -12.25 1.42 -7.40
N SER A 43 -11.69 2.60 -7.13
CA SER A 43 -11.91 3.81 -7.94
C SER A 43 -10.65 4.13 -8.74
N THR A 44 -10.76 4.09 -10.07
CA THR A 44 -9.64 4.40 -10.95
C THR A 44 -9.31 5.89 -10.93
N PHE A 45 -8.03 6.23 -10.88
CA PHE A 45 -7.60 7.60 -11.13
C PHE A 45 -7.69 7.90 -12.64
N PRO A 46 -7.91 9.15 -13.07
CA PRO A 46 -7.90 9.50 -14.49
C PRO A 46 -6.49 9.52 -15.10
N SER A 47 -5.46 9.54 -14.25
CA SER A 47 -4.04 9.51 -14.61
C SER A 47 -3.23 8.80 -13.51
N VAL A 48 -1.97 8.48 -13.78
CA VAL A 48 -1.07 7.91 -12.76
C VAL A 48 -1.02 8.84 -11.53
N PRO A 49 -1.41 8.36 -10.33
CA PRO A 49 -1.39 9.17 -9.12
C PRO A 49 0.03 9.23 -8.53
N ALA A 50 0.21 10.00 -7.45
CA ALA A 50 1.37 9.90 -6.59
C ALA A 50 1.11 8.87 -5.48
N ILE A 51 2.14 8.13 -5.07
CA ILE A 51 2.06 7.16 -3.96
C ILE A 51 3.26 7.30 -3.02
N THR A 52 3.01 7.14 -1.73
CA THR A 52 4.04 6.99 -0.71
C THR A 52 3.59 6.02 0.37
N GLY A 53 4.52 5.44 1.11
CA GLY A 53 4.23 4.50 2.18
C GLY A 53 5.41 4.29 3.11
N SER A 54 5.16 3.55 4.17
CA SER A 54 6.16 3.10 5.13
C SER A 54 5.79 1.73 5.66
N GLN A 55 6.78 0.93 6.06
CA GLN A 55 6.50 -0.18 6.97
C GLN A 55 6.03 0.36 8.32
N VAL A 56 5.07 -0.31 8.94
CA VAL A 56 4.46 0.08 10.22
C VAL A 56 4.15 -1.16 11.06
N LEU A 57 3.74 -0.95 12.31
CA LEU A 57 3.29 -2.01 13.21
C LEU A 57 4.34 -3.08 13.57
N TYR A 58 5.63 -2.73 13.55
CA TYR A 58 6.70 -3.62 14.05
C TYR A 58 6.56 -3.93 15.55
N GLY A 59 5.96 -3.02 16.33
CA GLY A 59 5.71 -3.20 17.76
C GLY A 59 6.91 -2.95 18.69
N LYS A 60 8.06 -2.56 18.13
CA LYS A 60 9.27 -2.14 18.88
C LYS A 60 9.91 -0.92 18.23
N THR A 61 10.81 -0.26 18.96
CA THR A 61 11.57 0.91 18.47
C THR A 61 12.88 0.55 17.76
N SER A 62 13.23 -0.74 17.67
CA SER A 62 14.51 -1.22 17.13
C SER A 62 14.50 -1.51 15.62
N GLU A 63 13.51 -0.99 14.89
CA GLU A 63 13.41 -1.22 13.45
C GLU A 63 14.42 -0.37 12.68
N ILE A 64 14.88 -0.88 11.54
CA ILE A 64 15.96 -0.26 10.77
C ILE A 64 15.32 0.43 9.55
N PRO A 65 15.77 1.63 9.14
CA PRO A 65 15.22 2.31 7.97
C PRO A 65 15.34 1.56 6.63
N LEU A 66 16.14 0.48 6.58
CA LEU A 66 16.22 -0.43 5.44
C LEU A 66 14.99 -1.34 5.34
N ASP A 67 14.23 -1.53 6.43
CA ASP A 67 12.88 -2.11 6.46
C ASP A 67 11.90 -1.13 5.80
N ASN A 68 12.02 -0.92 4.49
CA ASN A 68 11.23 0.07 3.75
C ASN A 68 10.23 -0.59 2.79
N ILE A 69 9.36 0.24 2.22
CA ILE A 69 8.47 -0.10 1.11
C ILE A 69 8.90 0.64 -0.15
N VAL A 70 8.79 -0.02 -1.30
CA VAL A 70 8.89 0.60 -2.61
C VAL A 70 7.71 0.19 -3.49
N PHE A 71 7.35 1.06 -4.42
CA PHE A 71 6.24 0.84 -5.36
C PHE A 71 6.77 0.78 -6.80
N PRO A 72 7.36 -0.35 -7.24
CA PRO A 72 8.03 -0.44 -8.54
C PRO A 72 7.08 -0.36 -9.74
N LEU A 73 5.80 -0.66 -9.55
CA LEU A 73 4.76 -0.56 -10.57
C LEU A 73 3.61 0.24 -9.97
N LEU A 74 3.22 1.33 -10.63
CA LEU A 74 2.10 2.18 -10.28
C LEU A 74 1.44 2.64 -11.57
N ASP A 75 0.13 2.45 -11.65
CA ASP A 75 -0.71 3.00 -12.69
C ASP A 75 -2.00 3.58 -12.07
N ALA A 76 -2.98 3.87 -12.92
CA ALA A 76 -4.22 4.48 -12.49
C ALA A 76 -5.18 3.51 -11.77
N GLU A 77 -4.96 2.20 -11.92
CA GLU A 77 -5.78 1.11 -11.41
C GLU A 77 -5.17 0.44 -10.18
N GLY A 78 -3.85 0.56 -9.96
CA GLY A 78 -3.23 -0.08 -8.83
C GLY A 78 -1.73 0.17 -8.67
N ALA A 79 -1.15 -0.57 -7.73
CA ALA A 79 0.27 -0.56 -7.45
C ALA A 79 0.77 -1.93 -7.01
N THR A 80 2.03 -2.23 -7.32
CA THR A 80 2.78 -3.30 -6.64
C THR A 80 3.53 -2.70 -5.47
N ALA A 81 3.33 -3.20 -4.26
CA ALA A 81 4.13 -2.88 -3.09
C ALA A 81 5.18 -3.97 -2.85
N VAL A 82 6.42 -3.57 -2.63
CA VAL A 82 7.52 -4.46 -2.25
C VAL A 82 8.07 -3.99 -0.91
N VAL A 83 8.10 -4.91 0.06
CA VAL A 83 8.62 -4.70 1.42
C VAL A 83 9.69 -5.73 1.74
N GLY A 84 10.59 -5.37 2.64
CA GLY A 84 11.71 -6.24 3.00
C GLY A 84 12.22 -6.03 4.41
N ASP A 85 13.18 -6.85 4.82
CA ASP A 85 13.85 -6.73 6.11
C ASP A 85 15.02 -5.72 6.06
N SER A 86 15.66 -5.53 7.21
CA SER A 86 16.85 -4.70 7.40
C SER A 86 18.06 -5.08 6.54
N SER A 87 18.04 -6.24 5.88
CA SER A 87 19.06 -6.68 4.92
C SER A 87 18.60 -6.52 3.46
N GLY A 88 17.40 -5.99 3.23
CA GLY A 88 16.79 -5.83 1.91
C GLY A 88 16.18 -7.12 1.34
N ASN A 89 16.05 -8.18 2.14
CA ASN A 89 15.40 -9.42 1.68
C ASN A 89 13.89 -9.23 1.63
N LEU A 90 13.26 -9.79 0.61
CA LEU A 90 11.79 -9.80 0.51
C LEU A 90 11.18 -10.66 1.62
N ILE A 91 10.41 -10.02 2.48
CA ILE A 91 9.68 -10.70 3.56
C ILE A 91 8.37 -9.98 3.82
N ASN A 92 7.33 -10.73 4.17
CA ASN A 92 6.04 -10.17 4.52
C ASN A 92 6.16 -9.26 5.75
N ARG A 93 5.69 -8.02 5.63
CA ARG A 93 5.68 -7.01 6.69
C ARG A 93 4.41 -6.18 6.57
N SER A 94 3.96 -5.65 7.70
CA SER A 94 2.85 -4.69 7.69
C SER A 94 3.34 -3.34 7.16
N PHE A 95 2.51 -2.67 6.38
CA PHE A 95 2.83 -1.37 5.79
C PHE A 95 1.60 -0.47 5.72
N SER A 96 1.85 0.83 5.64
CA SER A 96 0.83 1.82 5.31
C SER A 96 1.19 2.55 4.03
N PHE A 97 0.17 3.04 3.34
CA PHE A 97 0.36 3.84 2.14
C PHE A 97 -0.72 4.91 2.01
N ILE A 98 -0.39 5.95 1.25
CA ILE A 98 -1.30 6.98 0.78
C ILE A 98 -1.06 7.17 -0.71
N VAL A 99 -2.14 7.12 -1.48
CA VAL A 99 -2.19 7.45 -2.90
C VAL A 99 -3.00 8.74 -3.04
N ALA A 100 -2.45 9.71 -3.75
CA ALA A 100 -3.13 10.97 -4.02
C ALA A 100 -3.04 11.30 -5.51
N GLY A 101 -4.17 11.68 -6.10
CA GLY A 101 -4.25 11.99 -7.51
C GLY A 101 -5.45 12.86 -7.82
N ASP A 102 -5.60 13.21 -9.09
CA ASP A 102 -6.79 13.89 -9.57
C ASP A 102 -8.04 12.97 -9.41
N ASP A 103 -9.21 13.55 -9.16
CA ASP A 103 -10.49 12.83 -9.17
C ASP A 103 -11.29 13.07 -10.47
N GLY A 104 -10.68 13.74 -11.45
CA GLY A 104 -11.25 13.97 -12.77
C GLY A 104 -12.41 14.99 -12.77
N ARG A 105 -12.44 15.87 -11.77
CA ARG A 105 -13.43 16.95 -11.61
C ARG A 105 -12.79 18.33 -11.63
#